data_AF-X1L0I3-F1
#
_entry.id   AF-X1L0I3-F1
#
_cell.length_a   1.000
_cell.length_b   1.000
_cell.length_c   1.000
_cell.angle_alpha   90.00
_cell.angle_beta   90.00
_cell.angle_gamma   90.00
#
_symmetry.space_group_name_H-M   'P 1'
#
loop_
_entity.id
_entity.type
_entity.pdbx_description
1 polymer ?
#
loop_
_entity_poly.entity_id
_entity_poly.type
_entity_poly.pdbx_seq_one_letter_code
_entity_poly.pdbx_strand_id
1 'polypeptide(L)'
;ITSTDLIRQKWLDNDFYGFTWSLNYKHRRLDAFFGGGWNNYDGRHFGNVIWARMSGETEINHEWYRNKGLKRDWNTYLKMNYQTGKRVSLFGDLQYRHIGHNIDGIDDDLSVLSESHVYRFVNPKLGATFDISNQQRFALSVAMGNREPNRSNFVDADPAHPVPTYETMLDYELAYRFTGTRTVLEANLFYMDYHNQLVLTGEINDVGVAIMTNIDDSYRMGIELIAGIIPAGKVNWDMNLTLSRNRIRNFTSYVDNWDFWSDPENEPYQVVSDLGETDLSLYLY
;
A
#
# COMPACT_ATOMS: atom_id res chain seq x y z
N ILE A 1 -25.73 -34.50 -15.07
CA ILE A 1 -25.34 -34.13 -13.69
C ILE A 1 -25.29 -32.62 -13.65
N THR A 2 -26.00 -31.97 -12.74
CA THR A 2 -26.01 -30.50 -12.60
C THR A 2 -25.22 -30.00 -11.39
N SER A 3 -24.94 -30.88 -10.42
CA SER A 3 -24.10 -30.59 -9.24
C SER A 3 -23.49 -31.89 -8.67
N THR A 4 -22.36 -31.77 -7.95
CA THR A 4 -21.69 -32.85 -7.23
C THR A 4 -20.89 -32.29 -6.06
N ASP A 5 -20.70 -33.09 -5.00
CA ASP A 5 -19.83 -32.75 -3.88
C ASP A 5 -18.37 -33.05 -4.25
N LEU A 6 -17.44 -32.17 -3.88
CA LEU A 6 -16.00 -32.35 -4.05
C LEU A 6 -15.22 -31.77 -2.87
N ILE A 7 -13.98 -32.24 -2.70
CA ILE A 7 -12.99 -31.66 -1.79
C ILE A 7 -11.88 -31.04 -2.64
N ARG A 8 -11.67 -29.73 -2.47
CA ARG A 8 -10.64 -28.95 -3.16
C ARG A 8 -9.56 -28.45 -2.20
N GLN A 9 -8.32 -28.38 -2.67
CA GLN A 9 -7.20 -27.75 -1.97
C GLN A 9 -6.57 -26.68 -2.86
N LYS A 10 -6.47 -25.44 -2.37
CA LYS A 10 -5.72 -24.34 -3.02
C LYS A 10 -4.36 -24.20 -2.32
N TRP A 11 -3.29 -24.08 -3.10
CA TRP A 11 -1.91 -24.02 -2.64
C TRP A 11 -1.20 -22.77 -3.17
N LEU A 12 -0.25 -22.29 -2.37
CA LEU A 12 0.68 -21.22 -2.73
C LEU A 12 2.10 -21.74 -2.57
N ASP A 13 2.90 -21.62 -3.63
CA ASP A 13 4.33 -21.91 -3.63
C ASP A 13 5.09 -20.66 -4.06
N ASN A 14 5.81 -20.05 -3.11
CA ASN A 14 6.36 -18.72 -3.26
C ASN A 14 7.87 -18.72 -3.02
N ASP A 15 8.62 -18.30 -4.05
CA ASP A 15 10.07 -18.10 -3.98
C ASP A 15 10.38 -16.59 -3.98
N PHE A 16 11.13 -16.10 -2.99
CA PHE A 16 11.63 -14.72 -2.95
C PHE A 16 13.14 -14.69 -2.80
N TYR A 17 13.80 -13.92 -3.66
CA TYR A 17 15.24 -13.71 -3.58
C TYR A 17 15.62 -12.33 -4.10
N GLY A 18 16.74 -11.81 -3.61
CA GLY A 18 17.17 -10.47 -3.95
C GLY A 18 18.57 -10.14 -3.46
N PHE A 19 19.00 -8.95 -3.82
CA PHE A 19 20.31 -8.39 -3.48
C PHE A 19 20.14 -6.90 -3.16
N THR A 20 20.87 -6.42 -2.16
CA THR A 20 20.96 -5.00 -1.84
C THR A 20 22.40 -4.57 -1.68
N TRP A 21 22.66 -3.30 -1.97
CA TRP A 21 23.98 -2.70 -1.83
C TRP A 21 23.86 -1.26 -1.35
N SER A 22 24.89 -0.80 -0.66
CA SER A 22 24.97 0.57 -0.16
C SER A 22 26.42 0.99 0.00
N LEU A 23 26.73 2.17 -0.52
CA LEU A 23 28.00 2.85 -0.36
C LEU A 23 27.75 4.12 0.46
N ASN A 24 28.43 4.21 1.60
CA ASN A 24 28.44 5.42 2.41
C ASN A 24 29.68 6.26 2.08
N TYR A 25 29.47 7.55 1.84
CA TYR A 25 30.52 8.56 1.69
C TYR A 25 30.34 9.67 2.74
N LYS A 26 31.28 9.77 3.67
CA LYS A 26 31.34 10.83 4.68
C LYS A 26 32.50 11.77 4.41
N HIS A 27 32.20 13.05 4.25
CA HIS A 27 33.21 14.09 4.12
C HIS A 27 32.76 15.42 4.74
N ARG A 28 33.47 15.85 5.78
CA ARG A 28 33.23 17.11 6.51
C ARG A 28 31.78 17.25 6.99
N ARG A 29 30.96 17.97 6.23
CA ARG A 29 29.56 18.32 6.53
C ARG A 29 28.57 17.50 5.71
N LEU A 30 29.06 16.61 4.84
CA LEU A 30 28.28 15.77 3.95
C LEU A 30 28.35 14.31 4.41
N ASP A 31 27.19 13.68 4.56
CA ASP A 31 27.01 12.23 4.71
C ASP A 31 26.07 11.76 3.59
N ALA A 32 26.61 11.06 2.60
CA ALA A 32 25.88 10.62 1.43
C ALA A 32 25.84 9.09 1.36
N PHE A 33 24.71 8.55 0.90
CA PHE A 33 24.51 7.13 0.65
C PHE A 33 24.06 6.95 -0.80
N PHE A 34 24.82 6.17 -1.56
CA PHE A 34 24.39 5.67 -2.85
C PHE A 34 24.10 4.19 -2.69
N GLY A 35 22.88 3.77 -3.01
CA GLY A 35 22.47 2.39 -2.78
C GLY A 35 21.44 1.93 -3.78
N GLY A 36 21.02 0.69 -3.61
CA GLY A 36 19.98 0.10 -4.43
C GLY A 36 19.73 -1.35 -4.08
N GLY A 37 18.85 -1.95 -4.85
CA GLY A 37 18.52 -3.36 -4.71
C GLY A 37 17.84 -3.92 -5.95
N TRP A 38 17.80 -5.24 -5.99
CA TRP A 38 17.06 -6.02 -6.95
C TRP A 38 16.36 -7.15 -6.23
N ASN A 39 15.07 -7.33 -6.45
CA ASN A 39 14.26 -8.38 -5.87
C ASN A 39 13.48 -9.10 -6.97
N ASN A 40 13.31 -10.41 -6.81
CA ASN A 40 12.47 -11.24 -7.63
C ASN A 40 11.56 -12.09 -6.72
N TYR A 41 10.26 -12.03 -7.00
CA TYR A 41 9.23 -12.84 -6.38
C TYR A 41 8.56 -13.71 -7.45
N ASP A 42 8.52 -15.02 -7.21
CA ASP A 42 7.83 -16.01 -8.03
C ASP A 42 6.73 -16.62 -7.15
N GLY A 43 5.47 -16.23 -7.40
CA GLY A 43 4.32 -16.77 -6.68
C GLY A 43 3.49 -17.69 -7.57
N ARG A 44 3.56 -18.98 -7.32
CA ARG A 44 2.78 -20.00 -8.01
C ARG A 44 1.51 -20.30 -7.23
N HIS A 45 0.38 -20.24 -7.91
CA HIS A 45 -0.91 -20.64 -7.39
C HIS A 45 -1.35 -21.89 -8.14
N PHE A 46 -1.85 -22.89 -7.42
CA PHE A 46 -2.41 -24.09 -8.03
C PHE A 46 -3.39 -24.75 -7.07
N GLY A 47 -4.21 -25.65 -7.57
CA GLY A 47 -5.08 -26.42 -6.70
C GLY A 47 -5.52 -27.74 -7.28
N ASN A 48 -5.76 -28.67 -6.36
CA ASN A 48 -6.14 -30.05 -6.66
C ASN A 48 -7.52 -30.41 -6.11
N VAL A 49 -8.35 -31.02 -6.96
CA VAL A 49 -9.54 -31.74 -6.53
C VAL A 49 -9.07 -33.11 -6.03
N ILE A 50 -9.03 -33.27 -4.71
CA ILE A 50 -8.49 -34.49 -4.08
C ILE A 50 -9.55 -35.58 -3.95
N TRP A 51 -10.83 -35.22 -4.07
CA TRP A 51 -11.96 -36.16 -4.06
C TRP A 51 -13.21 -35.54 -4.70
N ALA A 52 -14.00 -36.33 -5.40
CA ALA A 52 -15.33 -35.95 -5.88
C ALA A 52 -16.30 -37.14 -5.80
N ARG A 53 -17.56 -36.88 -5.42
CA ARG A 53 -18.59 -37.94 -5.35
C ARG A 53 -18.90 -38.54 -6.72
N MET A 54 -18.95 -37.68 -7.74
CA MET A 54 -19.08 -38.04 -9.14
C MET A 54 -17.89 -37.45 -9.89
N SER A 55 -16.81 -38.23 -10.06
CA SER A 55 -15.57 -37.76 -10.68
C SER A 55 -15.54 -37.88 -12.21
N GLY A 56 -16.47 -38.62 -12.81
CA GLY A 56 -16.40 -38.90 -14.26
C GLY A 56 -15.10 -39.62 -14.63
N GLU A 57 -14.34 -39.04 -15.57
CA GLU A 57 -13.02 -39.53 -15.99
C GLU A 57 -11.85 -38.89 -15.20
N THR A 58 -12.16 -38.12 -14.16
CA THR A 58 -11.15 -37.38 -13.38
C THR A 58 -10.46 -38.30 -12.37
N GLU A 59 -9.12 -38.29 -12.37
CA GLU A 59 -8.29 -39.04 -11.41
C GLU A 59 -8.25 -38.36 -10.02
N ILE A 60 -7.86 -39.12 -8.99
CA ILE A 60 -7.60 -38.57 -7.66
C ILE A 60 -6.46 -37.54 -7.69
N ASN A 61 -6.59 -36.43 -6.95
CA ASN A 61 -5.64 -35.30 -6.93
C ASN A 61 -5.48 -34.59 -8.28
N HIS A 62 -6.57 -34.42 -9.02
CA HIS A 62 -6.56 -33.69 -10.29
C HIS A 62 -6.33 -32.19 -10.08
N GLU A 63 -5.28 -31.66 -10.70
CA GLU A 63 -5.01 -30.23 -10.72
C GLU A 63 -5.97 -29.53 -11.68
N TRP A 64 -6.80 -28.61 -11.16
CA TRP A 64 -7.80 -27.93 -11.96
C TRP A 64 -7.38 -26.52 -12.41
N TYR A 65 -6.41 -25.91 -11.72
CA TYR A 65 -5.84 -24.62 -12.12
C TYR A 65 -4.38 -24.51 -11.71
N ARG A 66 -3.65 -23.69 -12.47
CA ARG A 66 -2.29 -23.28 -12.17
C ARG A 66 -2.00 -21.95 -12.84
N ASN A 67 -1.48 -21.03 -12.07
CA ASN A 67 -0.95 -19.77 -12.59
C ASN A 67 0.25 -19.29 -11.79
N LYS A 68 0.88 -18.23 -12.29
CA LYS A 68 2.14 -17.71 -11.79
C LYS A 68 2.15 -16.19 -11.85
N GLY A 69 2.39 -15.55 -10.71
CA GLY A 69 2.71 -14.13 -10.60
C GLY A 69 4.21 -13.93 -10.44
N LEU A 70 4.88 -13.35 -11.43
CA LEU A 70 6.29 -13.01 -11.39
C LEU A 70 6.46 -11.50 -11.22
N LYS A 71 7.07 -11.07 -10.11
CA LYS A 71 7.37 -9.67 -9.84
C LYS A 71 8.86 -9.44 -9.71
N ARG A 72 9.40 -8.56 -10.57
CA ARG A 72 10.79 -8.13 -10.58
C ARG A 72 10.86 -6.66 -10.22
N ASP A 73 11.66 -6.32 -9.23
CA ASP A 73 11.81 -4.97 -8.71
C ASP A 73 13.30 -4.61 -8.69
N TRP A 74 13.66 -3.55 -9.40
CA TRP A 74 14.99 -2.95 -9.33
C TRP A 74 14.86 -1.51 -8.82
N ASN A 75 15.73 -1.11 -7.90
CA ASN A 75 15.79 0.28 -7.46
C ASN A 75 17.22 0.74 -7.20
N THR A 76 17.41 2.05 -7.30
CA THR A 76 18.61 2.75 -6.85
C THR A 76 18.23 4.08 -6.25
N TYR A 77 19.02 4.55 -5.28
CA TYR A 77 18.77 5.80 -4.60
C TYR A 77 20.06 6.54 -4.26
N LEU A 78 19.93 7.85 -4.13
CA LEU A 78 20.97 8.74 -3.63
C LEU A 78 20.40 9.58 -2.50
N LYS A 79 20.89 9.33 -1.28
CA LYS A 79 20.55 10.09 -0.06
C LYS A 79 21.71 10.98 0.32
N MET A 80 21.43 12.22 0.71
CA MET A 80 22.43 13.17 1.18
C MET A 80 21.92 13.90 2.41
N ASN A 81 22.75 13.94 3.45
CA ASN A 81 22.60 14.83 4.59
C ASN A 81 23.72 15.86 4.54
N TYR A 82 23.37 17.14 4.57
CA TYR A 82 24.33 18.24 4.55
C TYR A 82 24.12 19.18 5.73
N GLN A 83 25.14 19.33 6.58
CA GLN A 83 25.12 20.24 7.71
C GLN A 83 25.48 21.66 7.27
N THR A 84 24.49 22.54 7.20
CA THR A 84 24.72 23.98 6.95
C THR A 84 24.98 24.70 8.27
N GLY A 85 26.26 24.75 8.68
CA GLY A 85 26.68 25.42 9.91
C GLY A 85 26.55 24.54 11.15
N LYS A 86 26.02 25.06 12.25
CA LYS A 86 25.88 24.33 13.54
C LYS A 86 24.43 23.96 13.90
N ARG A 87 23.44 24.51 13.20
CA ARG A 87 22.03 24.42 13.60
C ARG A 87 21.11 23.89 12.50
N VAL A 88 21.50 23.98 11.23
CA VAL A 88 20.66 23.53 10.11
C VAL A 88 21.27 22.29 9.50
N SER A 89 20.46 21.25 9.30
CA SER A 89 20.83 20.09 8.50
C SER A 89 19.80 19.91 7.39
N LEU A 90 20.25 19.83 6.15
CA LEU A 90 19.42 19.60 4.98
C LEU A 90 19.50 18.12 4.60
N PHE A 91 18.37 17.55 4.19
CA PHE A 91 18.25 16.18 3.73
C PHE A 91 17.64 16.16 2.33
N GLY A 92 18.19 15.32 1.47
CA GLY A 92 17.59 14.97 0.19
C GLY A 92 17.77 13.49 -0.11
N ASP A 93 16.75 12.88 -0.70
CA ASP A 93 16.74 11.52 -1.21
C ASP A 93 16.08 11.53 -2.58
N LEU A 94 16.67 10.83 -3.52
CA LEU A 94 16.08 10.58 -4.82
C LEU A 94 16.21 9.10 -5.12
N GLN A 95 15.07 8.41 -5.21
CA GLN A 95 15.01 7.02 -5.61
C GLN A 95 14.41 6.90 -7.01
N TYR A 96 14.99 6.03 -7.83
CA TYR A 96 14.37 5.47 -9.02
C TYR A 96 14.07 3.99 -8.79
N ARG A 97 12.85 3.56 -9.12
CA ARG A 97 12.38 2.18 -8.97
C ARG A 97 11.70 1.71 -10.27
N HIS A 98 12.10 0.54 -10.76
CA HIS A 98 11.57 -0.10 -11.95
C HIS A 98 10.98 -1.46 -11.57
N ILE A 99 9.73 -1.70 -11.94
CA ILE A 99 9.00 -2.91 -11.57
C ILE A 99 8.42 -3.54 -12.82
N GLY A 100 8.68 -4.83 -13.01
CA GLY A 100 7.96 -5.66 -13.97
C GLY A 100 7.09 -6.66 -13.22
N HIS A 101 5.83 -6.80 -13.62
CA HIS A 101 4.88 -7.71 -13.02
C HIS A 101 4.14 -8.48 -14.11
N ASN A 102 4.35 -9.79 -14.17
CA ASN A 102 3.70 -10.68 -15.14
C ASN A 102 2.82 -11.68 -14.39
N ILE A 103 1.62 -11.91 -14.91
CA ILE A 103 0.65 -12.85 -14.35
C ILE A 103 0.15 -13.72 -15.50
N ASP A 104 0.48 -15.01 -15.47
CA ASP A 104 0.17 -15.94 -16.55
C ASP A 104 -0.38 -17.27 -16.02
N GLY A 105 -1.32 -17.87 -16.74
CA GLY A 105 -1.84 -19.21 -16.48
C GLY A 105 -3.36 -19.26 -16.41
N ILE A 106 -3.90 -20.22 -15.66
CA ILE A 106 -5.33 -20.40 -15.46
C ILE A 106 -5.64 -20.14 -13.98
N ASP A 107 -6.61 -19.28 -13.70
CA ASP A 107 -7.09 -19.03 -12.33
C ASP A 107 -8.16 -20.02 -11.89
N ASP A 108 -8.58 -20.00 -10.63
CA ASP A 108 -9.41 -21.08 -10.10
C ASP A 108 -10.88 -21.02 -10.53
N ASP A 109 -11.29 -19.89 -11.13
CA ASP A 109 -12.53 -19.70 -11.88
C ASP A 109 -12.43 -20.16 -13.36
N LEU A 110 -11.27 -20.71 -13.75
CA LEU A 110 -10.92 -21.16 -15.11
C LEU A 110 -10.71 -20.04 -16.12
N SER A 111 -10.63 -18.78 -15.68
CA SER A 111 -10.22 -17.67 -16.53
C SER A 111 -8.75 -17.81 -16.94
N VAL A 112 -8.42 -17.30 -18.13
CA VAL A 112 -7.05 -17.25 -18.63
C VAL A 112 -6.41 -15.94 -18.21
N LEU A 113 -5.36 -16.02 -17.39
CA LEU A 113 -4.53 -14.89 -17.00
C LEU A 113 -3.38 -14.73 -18.00
N SER A 114 -3.21 -13.51 -18.50
CA SER A 114 -2.11 -13.14 -19.41
C SER A 114 -1.87 -11.63 -19.33
N GLU A 115 -1.37 -11.18 -18.18
CA GLU A 115 -1.13 -9.76 -17.91
C GLU A 115 0.36 -9.44 -17.74
N SER A 116 0.78 -8.30 -18.26
CA SER A 116 2.15 -7.80 -18.12
C SER A 116 2.16 -6.29 -17.89
N HIS A 117 2.70 -5.89 -16.74
CA HIS A 117 2.70 -4.51 -16.27
C HIS A 117 4.12 -4.04 -15.96
N VAL A 118 4.41 -2.79 -16.33
CA VAL A 118 5.71 -2.16 -16.09
C VAL A 118 5.55 -0.79 -15.45
N TYR A 119 6.19 -0.59 -14.30
CA TYR A 119 6.17 0.66 -13.55
C TYR A 119 7.56 1.28 -13.47
N ARG A 120 7.61 2.61 -13.54
CA ARG A 120 8.83 3.42 -13.42
C ARG A 120 8.54 4.58 -12.49
N PHE A 121 9.06 4.52 -11.28
CA PHE A 121 8.79 5.48 -10.23
C PHE A 121 10.02 6.32 -9.93
N VAL A 122 9.78 7.60 -9.65
CA VAL A 122 10.76 8.55 -9.14
C VAL A 122 10.21 9.09 -7.83
N ASN A 123 10.86 8.74 -6.73
CA ASN A 123 10.41 9.04 -5.37
C ASN A 123 11.37 10.04 -4.71
N PRO A 124 11.22 11.36 -4.95
CA PRO A 124 12.01 12.38 -4.26
C PRO A 124 11.52 12.57 -2.81
N LYS A 125 12.46 12.81 -1.89
CA LYS A 125 12.18 13.31 -0.54
C LYS A 125 13.17 14.41 -0.18
N LEU A 126 12.65 15.52 0.34
CA LEU A 126 13.44 16.66 0.78
C LEU A 126 13.04 17.02 2.21
N GLY A 127 14.00 17.46 3.01
CA GLY A 127 13.71 17.90 4.37
C GLY A 127 14.79 18.77 4.96
N ALA A 128 14.46 19.39 6.08
CA ALA A 128 15.38 20.19 6.85
C ALA A 128 15.12 19.98 8.34
N THR A 129 16.20 20.02 9.12
CA THR A 129 16.14 20.09 10.58
C THR A 129 16.81 21.37 11.05
N PHE A 130 16.23 21.97 12.08
CA PHE A 130 16.73 23.18 12.72
C PHE A 130 16.84 22.99 14.24
N ASP A 131 18.06 22.98 14.74
CA ASP A 131 18.36 23.00 16.17
C ASP A 131 18.24 24.43 16.70
N ILE A 132 17.08 24.73 17.29
CA ILE A 132 16.80 26.00 17.97
C ILE A 132 17.77 26.16 19.16
N SER A 133 17.99 25.06 19.88
CA SER A 133 18.95 24.93 20.97
C SER A 133 19.43 23.47 21.08
N ASN A 134 20.32 23.18 22.03
CA ASN A 134 20.73 21.78 22.31
C ASN A 134 19.59 20.88 22.79
N GLN A 135 18.44 21.46 23.17
CA GLN A 135 17.28 20.73 23.70
C GLN A 135 16.07 20.80 22.76
N GLN A 136 16.09 21.63 21.72
CA GLN A 136 14.92 21.90 20.88
C GLN A 136 15.28 21.77 19.41
N ARG A 137 14.53 20.93 18.71
CA ARG A 137 14.69 20.68 17.28
C ARG A 137 13.35 20.80 16.58
N PHE A 138 13.38 21.46 15.44
CA PHE A 138 12.31 21.47 14.45
C PHE A 138 12.72 20.64 13.24
N ALA A 139 11.78 19.97 12.60
CA ALA A 139 12.00 19.27 11.35
C ALA A 139 10.79 19.47 10.42
N LEU A 140 11.06 19.56 9.13
CA LEU A 140 10.04 19.56 8.10
C LEU A 140 10.49 18.68 6.95
N SER A 141 9.56 17.99 6.30
CA SER A 141 9.85 17.21 5.11
C SER A 141 8.69 17.17 4.12
N VAL A 142 9.03 16.96 2.85
CA VAL A 142 8.09 16.64 1.78
C VAL A 142 8.63 15.42 1.03
N ALA A 143 7.77 14.42 0.81
CA ALA A 143 8.15 13.18 0.16
C ALA A 143 7.09 12.75 -0.86
N MET A 144 7.53 12.29 -2.02
CA MET A 144 6.66 11.60 -2.97
C MET A 144 6.97 10.10 -2.94
N GLY A 145 5.91 9.29 -2.84
CA GLY A 145 6.00 7.83 -2.91
C GLY A 145 4.98 7.26 -3.88
N ASN A 146 5.40 6.27 -4.66
CA ASN A 146 4.52 5.52 -5.56
C ASN A 146 4.40 4.05 -5.13
N ARG A 147 3.22 3.47 -5.31
CA ARG A 147 2.96 2.04 -5.09
C ARG A 147 2.17 1.44 -6.25
N GLU A 148 2.68 0.34 -6.78
CA GLU A 148 2.05 -0.49 -7.80
C GLU A 148 0.96 -1.41 -7.21
N PRO A 149 -0.07 -1.80 -7.98
CA PRO A 149 -1.00 -2.84 -7.58
C PRO A 149 -0.32 -4.20 -7.41
N ASN A 150 -0.90 -5.04 -6.56
CA ASN A 150 -0.47 -6.43 -6.34
C ASN A 150 -1.23 -7.41 -7.28
N ARG A 151 -0.88 -8.70 -7.27
CA ARG A 151 -1.53 -9.72 -8.14
C ARG A 151 -3.04 -9.78 -7.94
N SER A 152 -3.51 -9.82 -6.68
CA SER A 152 -4.94 -9.85 -6.36
C SER A 152 -5.68 -8.65 -6.91
N ASN A 153 -5.06 -7.46 -6.94
CA ASN A 153 -5.72 -6.30 -7.54
C ASN A 153 -6.08 -6.56 -9.00
N PHE A 154 -5.23 -7.23 -9.80
CA PHE A 154 -5.53 -7.55 -11.19
C PHE A 154 -6.49 -8.73 -11.34
N VAL A 155 -6.25 -9.81 -10.61
CA VAL A 155 -7.02 -11.07 -10.75
C VAL A 155 -8.44 -10.92 -10.20
N ASP A 156 -8.61 -10.16 -9.12
CA ASP A 156 -9.91 -9.89 -8.50
C ASP A 156 -10.53 -8.58 -9.04
N ALA A 157 -9.95 -7.94 -10.06
CA ALA A 157 -10.54 -6.74 -10.66
C ALA A 157 -11.84 -7.08 -11.38
N ASP A 158 -12.89 -6.29 -11.13
CA ASP A 158 -14.09 -6.34 -11.95
C ASP A 158 -13.75 -5.93 -13.39
N PRO A 159 -13.94 -6.81 -14.41
CA PRO A 159 -13.68 -6.49 -15.80
C PRO A 159 -14.50 -5.32 -16.35
N ALA A 160 -15.59 -4.94 -15.67
CA ALA A 160 -16.41 -3.78 -16.03
C ALA A 160 -15.77 -2.44 -15.59
N HIS A 161 -14.76 -2.47 -14.73
CA HIS A 161 -14.06 -1.29 -14.20
C HIS A 161 -12.68 -1.10 -14.85
N PRO A 162 -12.11 0.13 -14.77
CA PRO A 162 -10.75 0.38 -15.25
C PRO A 162 -9.73 -0.54 -14.56
N VAL A 163 -8.76 -1.02 -15.34
CA VAL A 163 -7.66 -1.85 -14.83
C VAL A 163 -6.93 -1.10 -13.70
N PRO A 164 -6.67 -1.75 -12.55
CA PRO A 164 -5.99 -1.11 -11.44
C PRO A 164 -4.65 -0.49 -11.84
N THR A 165 -4.41 0.71 -11.35
CA THR A 165 -3.20 1.50 -11.63
C THR A 165 -2.45 1.85 -10.35
N TYR A 166 -1.24 2.38 -10.50
CA TYR A 166 -0.41 2.76 -9.38
C TYR A 166 -0.99 3.97 -8.62
N GLU A 167 -0.78 3.97 -7.31
CA GLU A 167 -1.08 5.12 -6.46
C GLU A 167 0.16 6.00 -6.27
N THR A 168 -0.08 7.30 -6.10
CA THR A 168 0.96 8.29 -5.76
C THR A 168 0.56 9.01 -4.49
N MET A 169 1.49 9.13 -3.55
CA MET A 169 1.32 9.86 -2.31
C MET A 169 2.31 11.01 -2.23
N LEU A 170 1.82 12.21 -1.90
CA LEU A 170 2.64 13.35 -1.50
C LEU A 170 2.45 13.59 -0.01
N ASP A 171 3.51 13.38 0.75
CA ASP A 171 3.53 13.46 2.21
C ASP A 171 4.25 14.72 2.67
N TYR A 172 3.62 15.46 3.57
CA TYR A 172 4.15 16.65 4.23
C TYR A 172 4.21 16.38 5.72
N GLU A 173 5.40 16.52 6.31
CA GLU A 173 5.62 16.31 7.74
C GLU A 173 6.18 17.55 8.41
N LEU A 174 5.73 17.81 9.64
CA LEU A 174 6.23 18.87 10.50
C LEU A 174 6.41 18.35 11.92
N ALA A 175 7.65 18.25 12.38
CA ALA A 175 7.96 17.74 13.71
C ALA A 175 8.64 18.78 14.59
N TYR A 176 8.29 18.76 15.87
CA TYR A 176 8.99 19.46 16.94
C TYR A 176 9.37 18.48 18.04
N ARG A 177 10.61 18.58 18.51
CA ARG A 177 11.14 17.75 19.59
C ARG A 177 11.80 18.60 20.65
N PHE A 178 11.43 18.35 21.90
CA PHE A 178 12.12 18.81 23.09
C PHE A 178 12.81 17.64 23.79
N THR A 179 14.07 17.81 24.19
CA THR A 179 14.87 16.81 24.92
C THR A 179 15.56 17.50 26.10
N GLY A 180 14.98 17.34 27.29
CA GLY A 180 15.55 17.75 28.56
C GLY A 180 16.19 16.57 29.31
N THR A 181 16.67 16.82 30.53
CA THR A 181 17.37 15.80 31.34
C THR A 181 16.48 14.63 31.78
N ARG A 182 15.19 14.88 32.00
CA ARG A 182 14.21 13.89 32.50
C ARG A 182 12.94 13.83 31.67
N THR A 183 12.93 14.49 30.52
CA THR A 183 11.73 14.67 29.71
C THR A 183 12.09 14.72 28.24
N VAL A 184 11.37 13.96 27.43
CA VAL A 184 11.37 14.05 25.97
C VAL A 184 9.93 14.28 25.54
N LEU A 185 9.69 15.29 24.71
CA LEU A 185 8.39 15.54 24.10
C LEU A 185 8.60 15.64 22.59
N GLU A 186 7.75 15.00 21.84
CA GLU A 186 7.76 15.05 20.38
C GLU A 186 6.33 15.23 19.87
N ALA A 187 6.16 16.10 18.89
CA ALA A 187 4.91 16.28 18.17
C ALA A 187 5.22 16.23 16.67
N ASN A 188 4.48 15.43 15.92
CA ASN A 188 4.61 15.30 14.47
C ASN A 188 3.24 15.53 13.82
N LEU A 189 3.13 16.54 12.97
CA LEU A 189 1.98 16.74 12.10
C LEU A 189 2.28 16.11 10.75
N PHE A 190 1.33 15.36 10.21
CA PHE A 190 1.45 14.78 8.88
C PHE A 190 0.24 15.07 8.02
N TYR A 191 0.46 15.20 6.71
CA TYR A 191 -0.57 15.32 5.69
C TYR A 191 -0.11 14.59 4.44
N MET A 192 -0.82 13.51 4.12
CA MET A 192 -0.57 12.63 2.97
C MET A 192 -1.71 12.81 1.98
N ASP A 193 -1.41 13.41 0.83
CA ASP A 193 -2.34 13.60 -0.29
C ASP A 193 -2.11 12.45 -1.28
N TYR A 194 -3.14 11.67 -1.55
CA TYR A 194 -3.07 10.52 -2.43
C TYR A 194 -3.81 10.78 -3.73
N HIS A 195 -3.20 10.33 -4.82
CA HIS A 195 -3.81 10.23 -6.13
C HIS A 195 -3.88 8.75 -6.56
N ASN A 196 -5.03 8.32 -7.07
CA ASN A 196 -5.34 6.94 -7.44
C ASN A 196 -5.12 5.94 -6.29
N GLN A 197 -5.49 6.27 -5.06
CA GLN A 197 -5.27 5.38 -3.92
C GLN A 197 -6.00 4.05 -4.12
N LEU A 198 -5.30 2.92 -3.93
CA LEU A 198 -5.93 1.61 -3.86
C LEU A 198 -6.58 1.45 -2.48
N VAL A 199 -7.91 1.46 -2.44
CA VAL A 199 -8.71 1.30 -1.21
C VAL A 199 -9.57 0.05 -1.29
N LEU A 200 -9.95 -0.46 -0.13
CA LEU A 200 -10.87 -1.60 -0.02
C LEU A 200 -12.27 -1.20 -0.51
N THR A 201 -12.91 -2.07 -1.28
CA THR A 201 -14.32 -1.91 -1.70
C THR A 201 -15.30 -2.45 -0.66
N GLY A 202 -14.81 -3.24 0.31
CA GLY A 202 -15.64 -3.97 1.27
C GLY A 202 -16.08 -5.34 0.79
N GLU A 203 -15.90 -5.61 -0.49
CA GLU A 203 -16.09 -6.93 -1.07
C GLU A 203 -14.89 -7.83 -0.76
N ILE A 204 -15.17 -9.13 -0.67
CA ILE A 204 -14.18 -10.19 -0.53
C ILE A 204 -14.34 -11.20 -1.66
N ASN A 205 -13.24 -11.80 -2.11
CA ASN A 205 -13.27 -12.87 -3.10
C ASN A 205 -13.64 -14.24 -2.46
N ASP A 206 -13.62 -15.31 -3.27
CA ASP A 206 -14.06 -16.66 -2.87
C ASP A 206 -13.24 -17.31 -1.74
N VAL A 207 -12.07 -16.75 -1.44
CA VAL A 207 -11.16 -17.16 -0.35
C VAL A 207 -11.05 -16.12 0.77
N GLY A 208 -11.86 -15.06 0.74
CA GLY A 208 -11.93 -14.05 1.79
C GLY A 208 -10.87 -12.94 1.71
N VAL A 209 -10.20 -12.79 0.56
CA VAL A 209 -9.27 -11.67 0.31
C VAL A 209 -10.08 -10.45 -0.10
N ALA A 210 -9.79 -9.31 0.50
CA ALA A 210 -10.50 -8.08 0.21
C ALA A 210 -10.13 -7.51 -1.17
N ILE A 211 -11.15 -7.08 -1.90
CA ILE A 211 -11.02 -6.47 -3.23
C ILE A 211 -10.71 -4.99 -3.05
N MET A 212 -9.85 -4.46 -3.93
CA MET A 212 -9.47 -3.05 -3.91
C MET A 212 -9.74 -2.39 -5.26
N THR A 213 -10.07 -1.11 -5.20
CA THR A 213 -10.22 -0.25 -6.38
C THR A 213 -9.42 1.03 -6.22
N ASN A 214 -9.05 1.66 -7.34
CA ASN A 214 -8.45 2.98 -7.32
C ASN A 214 -9.54 4.04 -7.07
N ILE A 215 -9.23 4.99 -6.19
CA ILE A 215 -10.01 6.20 -5.99
C ILE A 215 -9.14 7.41 -6.32
N ASP A 216 -9.71 8.34 -7.08
CA ASP A 216 -8.98 9.47 -7.68
C ASP A 216 -8.24 10.32 -6.65
N ASP A 217 -8.94 10.79 -5.62
CA ASP A 217 -8.38 11.70 -4.62
C ASP A 217 -8.76 11.30 -3.20
N SER A 218 -7.75 11.12 -2.34
CA SER A 218 -7.95 10.87 -0.92
C SER A 218 -6.83 11.48 -0.09
N TYR A 219 -7.05 11.64 1.22
CA TYR A 219 -6.01 12.14 2.10
C TYR A 219 -6.03 11.49 3.47
N ARG A 220 -4.86 11.52 4.12
CA ARG A 220 -4.69 11.15 5.52
C ARG A 220 -3.93 12.25 6.22
N MET A 221 -4.45 12.73 7.34
CA MET A 221 -3.79 13.78 8.11
C MET A 221 -3.95 13.53 9.59
N GLY A 222 -3.02 14.05 10.38
CA GLY A 222 -3.09 13.87 11.81
C GLY A 222 -1.95 14.49 12.58
N ILE A 223 -1.96 14.20 13.87
CA ILE A 223 -0.90 14.53 14.81
C ILE A 223 -0.52 13.30 15.61
N GLU A 224 0.78 13.10 15.78
CA GLU A 224 1.37 12.10 16.67
C GLU A 224 2.10 12.82 17.79
N LEU A 225 1.85 12.41 19.03
CA LEU A 225 2.44 12.96 20.23
C LEU A 225 3.15 11.86 20.99
N ILE A 226 4.41 12.09 21.35
CA ILE A 226 5.23 11.19 22.17
C ILE A 226 5.72 11.95 23.38
N ALA A 227 5.60 11.35 24.56
CA ALA A 227 6.15 11.89 25.79
C ALA A 227 6.87 10.80 26.59
N GLY A 228 8.15 11.04 26.90
CA GLY A 228 8.93 10.24 27.84
C GLY A 228 9.25 11.08 29.07
N ILE A 229 8.87 10.65 30.28
CA ILE A 229 9.05 11.41 31.52
C ILE A 229 9.64 10.50 32.60
N ILE A 230 10.65 10.99 33.30
CA ILE A 230 11.24 10.35 34.48
C ILE A 230 10.84 11.15 35.72
N PRO A 231 9.60 11.01 36.24
CA PRO A 231 9.10 11.83 37.35
C PRO A 231 9.87 11.59 38.65
N ALA A 232 10.32 10.35 38.88
CA ALA A 232 11.20 9.96 39.98
C ALA A 232 12.25 8.97 39.43
N GLY A 233 13.46 8.94 39.99
CA GLY A 233 14.60 8.21 39.40
C GLY A 233 14.46 6.69 39.23
N LYS A 234 13.34 6.09 39.66
CA LYS A 234 13.03 4.67 39.49
C LYS A 234 11.81 4.41 38.60
N VAL A 235 11.15 5.46 38.10
CA VAL A 235 9.92 5.37 37.32
C VAL A 235 10.12 6.11 36.00
N ASN A 236 9.91 5.40 34.90
CA ASN A 236 9.86 5.97 33.55
C ASN A 236 8.43 5.83 33.03
N TRP A 237 7.89 6.90 32.48
CA TRP A 237 6.60 6.93 31.81
C TRP A 237 6.81 7.25 30.35
N ASP A 238 6.34 6.36 29.49
CA ASP A 238 6.35 6.54 28.03
C ASP A 238 4.89 6.56 27.57
N MET A 239 4.51 7.63 26.87
CA MET A 239 3.17 7.87 26.36
C MET A 239 3.25 8.15 24.87
N ASN A 240 2.32 7.57 24.12
CA ASN A 240 2.12 7.83 22.71
C ASN A 240 0.63 8.08 22.46
N LEU A 241 0.32 9.01 21.57
CA LEU A 241 -1.04 9.32 21.15
C LEU A 241 -1.02 9.74 19.67
N THR A 242 -1.88 9.13 18.87
CA THR A 242 -2.08 9.52 17.47
C THR A 242 -3.56 9.84 17.25
N LEU A 243 -3.82 11.01 16.66
CA LEU A 243 -5.15 11.43 16.22
C LEU A 243 -5.10 11.67 14.71
N SER A 244 -5.96 11.01 13.94
CA SER A 244 -5.95 11.10 12.48
C SER A 244 -7.34 11.18 11.88
N ARG A 245 -7.41 11.77 10.67
CA ARG A 245 -8.59 11.83 9.80
C ARG A 245 -8.17 11.32 8.42
N ASN A 246 -8.93 10.36 7.90
CA ASN A 246 -8.63 9.63 6.66
C ASN A 246 -9.86 9.67 5.77
N ARG A 247 -9.79 10.35 4.62
CA ARG A 247 -10.97 10.71 3.83
C ARG A 247 -10.75 10.54 2.34
N ILE A 248 -11.82 10.18 1.64
CA ILE A 248 -11.93 10.23 0.17
C ILE A 248 -12.60 11.55 -0.21
N ARG A 249 -12.09 12.22 -1.24
CA ARG A 249 -12.70 13.42 -1.81
C ARG A 249 -13.62 13.07 -2.97
N ASN A 250 -14.68 13.85 -3.13
CA ASN A 250 -15.62 13.79 -4.26
C ASN A 250 -16.12 12.36 -4.55
N PHE A 251 -16.49 11.63 -3.49
CA PHE A 251 -16.88 10.24 -3.61
C PHE A 251 -18.29 10.11 -4.19
N THR A 252 -18.41 9.33 -5.28
CA THR A 252 -19.70 8.95 -5.87
C THR A 252 -19.96 7.49 -5.59
N SER A 253 -21.04 7.17 -4.88
CA SER A 253 -21.47 5.78 -4.64
C SER A 253 -22.46 5.33 -5.71
N TYR A 254 -22.29 4.10 -6.18
CA TYR A 254 -23.24 3.38 -7.02
C TYR A 254 -23.81 2.24 -6.18
N VAL A 255 -25.13 2.23 -5.98
CA VAL A 255 -25.81 1.16 -5.23
C VAL A 255 -26.88 0.57 -6.13
N ASP A 256 -26.92 -0.75 -6.24
CA ASP A 256 -27.96 -1.43 -7.00
C ASP A 256 -29.34 -1.03 -6.47
N ASN A 257 -30.19 -0.58 -7.39
CA ASN A 257 -31.54 -0.21 -7.06
C ASN A 257 -32.39 -1.48 -6.96
N TRP A 258 -32.61 -1.97 -5.76
CA TRP A 258 -33.43 -3.18 -5.54
C TRP A 258 -34.86 -3.02 -6.03
N ASP A 259 -35.36 -1.78 -6.13
CA ASP A 259 -36.68 -1.47 -6.67
C ASP A 259 -36.71 -1.47 -8.21
N PHE A 260 -35.56 -1.52 -8.90
CA PHE A 260 -35.46 -1.57 -10.36
C PHE A 260 -36.31 -2.68 -10.96
N TRP A 261 -36.31 -3.88 -10.37
CA TRP A 261 -37.08 -5.02 -10.87
C TRP A 261 -38.61 -4.82 -10.76
N SER A 262 -39.05 -3.86 -9.93
CA SER A 262 -40.46 -3.53 -9.76
C SER A 262 -40.96 -2.52 -10.81
N ASP A 263 -40.09 -1.66 -11.34
CA ASP A 263 -40.42 -0.70 -12.42
C ASP A 263 -39.20 -0.36 -13.31
N PRO A 264 -38.79 -1.26 -14.22
CA PRO A 264 -37.59 -1.07 -15.04
C PRO A 264 -37.68 0.10 -16.04
N GLU A 265 -38.89 0.60 -16.31
CA GLU A 265 -39.10 1.71 -17.26
C GLU A 265 -38.84 3.07 -16.61
N ASN A 266 -38.97 3.19 -15.29
CA ASN A 266 -38.87 4.46 -14.57
C ASN A 266 -37.79 4.50 -13.49
N GLU A 267 -37.31 3.34 -13.03
CA GLU A 267 -36.25 3.25 -12.02
C GLU A 267 -34.88 3.03 -12.68
N PRO A 268 -33.82 3.73 -12.24
CA PRO A 268 -32.47 3.47 -12.73
C PRO A 268 -31.98 2.13 -12.17
N TYR A 269 -31.15 1.41 -12.94
CA TYR A 269 -30.53 0.16 -12.51
C TYR A 269 -29.69 0.32 -11.23
N GLN A 270 -29.05 1.48 -11.09
CA GLN A 270 -28.28 1.88 -9.90
C GLN A 270 -28.68 3.27 -9.44
N VAL A 271 -28.77 3.45 -8.13
CA VAL A 271 -28.86 4.76 -7.49
C VAL A 271 -27.44 5.33 -7.39
N VAL A 272 -27.25 6.51 -7.97
CA VAL A 272 -26.00 7.25 -7.91
C VAL A 272 -26.15 8.36 -6.88
N SER A 273 -25.26 8.39 -5.89
CA SER A 273 -25.22 9.45 -4.87
C SER A 273 -23.84 10.09 -4.81
N ASP A 274 -23.79 11.42 -4.97
CA ASP A 274 -22.60 12.22 -4.69
C ASP A 274 -22.56 12.51 -3.19
N LEU A 275 -21.57 11.93 -2.52
CA LEU A 275 -21.39 12.00 -1.07
C LEU A 275 -20.33 13.05 -0.67
N GLY A 276 -19.69 13.73 -1.62
CA GLY A 276 -18.64 14.71 -1.33
C GLY A 276 -17.46 14.07 -0.60
N GLU A 277 -17.20 14.47 0.65
CA GLU A 277 -16.10 13.92 1.45
C GLU A 277 -16.60 12.79 2.37
N THR A 278 -16.04 11.58 2.23
CA THR A 278 -16.41 10.40 3.04
C THR A 278 -15.22 9.79 3.77
N ASP A 279 -15.47 9.02 4.84
CA ASP A 279 -14.42 8.29 5.56
C ASP A 279 -13.84 7.15 4.71
N LEU A 280 -12.51 6.98 4.79
CA LEU A 280 -11.82 5.83 4.18
C LEU A 280 -12.27 4.47 4.76
N SER A 281 -12.92 4.46 5.93
CA SER A 281 -13.37 3.25 6.64
C SER A 281 -14.76 2.78 6.25
N LEU A 282 -15.48 3.44 5.33
CA LEU A 282 -16.89 3.16 5.09
C LEU A 282 -17.17 1.88 4.26
N TYR A 283 -16.13 1.15 3.87
CA TYR A 283 -16.20 -0.08 3.07
C TYR A 283 -15.92 -1.34 3.88
N LEU A 284 -16.50 -1.44 5.08
CA LEU A 284 -16.45 -2.63 5.91
C LEU A 284 -17.87 -2.96 6.39
N TYR A 285 -18.78 -3.24 5.46
CA TYR A 285 -20.10 -3.80 5.74
C TYR A 285 -20.49 -4.80 4.67
#